data_AF-A0A6G0W892-F1
#
_entry.id   AF-A0A6G0W892-F1
#
_cell.length_a   1.000
_cell.length_b   1.000
_cell.length_c   1.000
_cell.angle_alpha   90.00
_cell.angle_beta   90.00
_cell.angle_gamma   90.00
#
_symmetry.space_group_name_H-M   'P 1'
#
loop_
_entity.id
_entity.type
_entity.pdbx_description
1 polymer ?
#
loop_
_entity_poly.entity_id
_entity_poly.type
_entity_poly.pdbx_seq_one_letter_code
_entity_poly.pdbx_strand_id
1 'polypeptide(L)'
;MRLLVELLNINGTMMSHIIIPIIGDGACLFRAISFVLYDTQDKAQEVRKKIVTHVINNWEDYSIMSHDSDGNNYRSSANYFSDM
;
A
#
# COMPACT_ATOMS: atom_id res chain seq x y z
N MET A 1 -9.93 4.68 -24.66
CA MET A 1 -9.39 3.80 -23.62
C MET A 1 -10.48 2.82 -23.21
N ARG A 2 -10.29 1.50 -23.40
CA ARG A 2 -11.31 0.51 -23.01
C ARG A 2 -11.16 0.26 -21.52
N LEU A 3 -12.16 0.66 -20.73
CA LEU A 3 -12.20 0.38 -19.30
C LEU A 3 -12.36 -1.14 -19.13
N LEU A 4 -11.43 -1.75 -18.42
CA LEU A 4 -11.52 -3.17 -18.10
C LEU A 4 -12.43 -3.28 -16.88
N VAL A 5 -13.47 -4.10 -16.99
CA VAL A 5 -14.50 -4.25 -15.97
C VAL A 5 -14.47 -5.68 -15.45
N GLU A 6 -14.45 -5.84 -14.14
CA GLU A 6 -14.53 -7.12 -13.46
C GLU A 6 -15.78 -7.16 -12.57
N LEU A 7 -16.44 -8.31 -12.51
CA LEU A 7 -17.59 -8.55 -11.64
C LEU A 7 -17.10 -9.22 -10.36
N LEU A 8 -17.12 -8.49 -9.25
CA LEU A 8 -16.72 -8.99 -7.94
C LEU A 8 -17.96 -9.35 -7.12
N ASN A 9 -17.91 -10.47 -6.40
CA ASN A 9 -18.93 -10.82 -5.42
C ASN A 9 -18.65 -10.09 -4.10
N ILE A 10 -19.52 -9.12 -3.77
CA ILE A 10 -19.47 -8.38 -2.50
C ILE A 10 -20.70 -8.77 -1.69
N ASN A 11 -20.51 -9.54 -0.62
CA ASN A 11 -21.57 -9.98 0.29
C ASN A 11 -22.77 -10.64 -0.42
N GLY A 12 -22.51 -11.49 -1.42
CA GLY A 12 -23.54 -12.22 -2.18
C GLY A 12 -24.10 -11.47 -3.39
N THR A 13 -23.66 -10.23 -3.63
CA THR A 13 -24.10 -9.42 -4.78
C THR A 13 -22.96 -9.25 -5.79
N MET A 14 -23.22 -9.55 -7.07
CA MET A 14 -22.26 -9.30 -8.14
C MET A 14 -22.22 -7.81 -8.49
N MET A 15 -21.07 -7.18 -8.30
CA MET A 15 -20.86 -5.76 -8.50
C MET A 15 -19.76 -5.50 -9.54
N SER A 16 -20.05 -4.63 -10.50
CA SER A 16 -19.11 -4.16 -11.51
C SER A 16 -18.06 -3.23 -10.90
N HIS A 17 -16.78 -3.54 -11.13
CA HIS A 17 -15.64 -2.74 -10.73
C HIS A 17 -14.74 -2.46 -11.92
N ILE A 18 -14.21 -1.24 -12.00
CA ILE A 18 -13.26 -0.84 -13.04
C ILE A 18 -11.85 -1.20 -12.57
N ILE A 19 -11.12 -1.94 -13.39
CA ILE A 19 -9.69 -2.18 -13.16
C ILE A 19 -8.89 -1.02 -13.72
N ILE A 20 -8.12 -0.39 -12.85
CA ILE A 20 -7.17 0.67 -13.21
C ILE A 20 -5.76 0.06 -13.25
N PRO A 21 -5.05 0.16 -14.39
CA PRO A 21 -3.68 -0.34 -14.47
C PRO A 21 -2.72 0.52 -13.63
N ILE A 22 -2.04 -0.12 -12.69
CA ILE A 22 -0.99 0.46 -11.85
C ILE A 22 0.37 -0.06 -12.33
N ILE A 23 1.40 0.77 -12.27
CA ILE A 23 2.77 0.36 -12.61
C ILE A 23 3.18 -0.78 -11.66
N GLY A 24 3.48 -1.95 -12.21
CA GLY A 24 3.84 -3.16 -11.48
C GLY A 24 5.31 -3.19 -11.03
N ASP A 25 5.74 -2.18 -10.29
CA ASP A 25 7.05 -2.13 -9.64
C ASP A 25 6.96 -2.45 -8.14
N GLY A 26 8.09 -2.38 -7.42
CA GLY A 26 8.12 -2.57 -5.96
C GLY A 26 7.34 -1.53 -5.14
N ALA A 27 6.78 -0.49 -5.78
CA ALA A 27 5.97 0.54 -5.14
C ALA A 27 4.48 0.47 -5.54
N CYS A 28 4.05 -0.59 -6.25
CA CYS A 28 2.71 -0.69 -6.83
C CYS A 28 1.57 -0.52 -5.80
N LEU A 29 1.74 -1.00 -4.57
CA LEU A 29 0.77 -0.79 -3.48
C LEU A 29 0.60 0.71 -3.17
N PHE A 30 1.70 1.44 -3.01
CA PHE A 30 1.67 2.87 -2.72
C PHE A 30 1.14 3.67 -3.92
N ARG A 31 1.43 3.23 -5.15
CA ARG A 31 0.87 3.82 -6.38
C ARG A 31 -0.63 3.62 -6.48
N ALA A 32 -1.14 2.43 -6.11
CA ALA A 32 -2.58 2.16 -6.07
C ALA A 32 -3.29 3.06 -5.05
N ILE A 33 -2.73 3.20 -3.84
CA ILE A 33 -3.27 4.12 -2.82
C ILE A 33 -3.20 5.57 -3.29
N SER A 34 -2.08 5.98 -3.89
CA SER A 34 -1.91 7.31 -4.48
C SER A 34 -2.99 7.60 -5.52
N PHE A 35 -3.29 6.64 -6.39
CA PHE A 35 -4.32 6.79 -7.41
C PHE A 35 -5.70 7.00 -6.77
N VAL A 36 -6.07 6.19 -5.77
CA VAL A 36 -7.37 6.31 -5.08
C VAL A 36 -7.50 7.65 -4.35
N LEU A 37 -6.42 8.19 -3.77
CA LEU A 37 -6.45 9.42 -3.00
C LEU A 37 -6.31 10.70 -3.84
N TYR A 38 -5.57 10.64 -4.95
CA TYR A 38 -5.10 11.82 -5.68
C TYR A 38 -5.34 11.77 -7.19
N ASP A 39 -5.94 10.70 -7.71
CA ASP A 39 -6.12 10.45 -9.16
C ASP A 39 -4.78 10.46 -9.94
N THR A 40 -3.68 10.12 -9.25
CA THR A 40 -2.34 9.99 -9.85
C THR A 40 -1.52 8.93 -9.11
N GLN A 41 -0.59 8.26 -9.82
CA GLN A 41 0.37 7.33 -9.23
C GLN A 41 1.64 8.03 -8.72
N ASP A 42 1.83 9.32 -9.04
CA ASP A 42 3.08 10.05 -8.83
C ASP A 42 3.37 10.36 -7.35
N LYS A 43 2.36 10.27 -6.49
CA LYS A 43 2.49 10.52 -5.05
C LYS A 43 2.78 9.27 -4.22
N ALA A 44 3.16 8.16 -4.86
CA ALA A 44 3.51 6.91 -4.17
C ALA A 44 4.56 7.11 -3.06
N GLN A 45 5.59 7.93 -3.29
CA GLN A 45 6.60 8.24 -2.27
C GLN A 45 6.03 9.04 -1.09
N GLU A 46 5.13 10.00 -1.35
CA GLU A 46 4.45 10.75 -0.29
C GLU A 46 3.57 9.82 0.56
N VAL A 47 2.82 8.92 -0.09
CA VAL A 47 2.00 7.91 0.57
C VAL A 47 2.87 6.98 1.43
N ARG A 48 3.97 6.44 0.89
CA ARG A 48 4.91 5.59 1.62
C ARG A 48 5.43 6.32 2.86
N LYS A 49 5.92 7.56 2.70
CA LYS A 49 6.41 8.38 3.80
C LYS A 49 5.37 8.58 4.91
N LYS A 50 4.10 8.85 4.56
CA LYS A 50 3.02 9.01 5.54
C LYS A 50 2.76 7.72 6.32
N ILE A 51 2.69 6.58 5.63
CA ILE A 51 2.49 5.27 6.27
C ILE A 51 3.66 4.94 7.20
N VAL A 52 4.89 5.07 6.71
CA VAL A 52 6.11 4.78 7.49
C VAL A 52 6.17 5.70 8.72
N THR A 53 5.88 6.99 8.55
CA THR A 53 5.82 7.96 9.66
C THR A 53 4.76 7.57 10.70
N HIS A 54 3.60 7.10 10.26
CA HIS A 54 2.55 6.62 11.16
C HIS A 54 2.99 5.38 11.94
N VAL A 55 3.63 4.42 11.27
CA VAL A 55 4.15 3.20 11.91
C VAL A 55 5.21 3.51 12.95
N ILE A 56 6.19 4.37 12.64
CA ILE A 56 7.26 4.71 13.61
C ILE A 56 6.71 5.47 14.83
N ASN A 57 5.70 6.32 14.64
CA ASN A 57 5.10 7.09 15.72
C ASN A 57 4.21 6.24 16.64
N ASN A 58 3.75 5.08 16.17
CA ASN A 58 2.91 4.14 16.90
C ASN A 58 3.58 2.76 16.95
N TRP A 59 4.89 2.74 17.17
CA TRP A 59 5.71 1.54 17.00
C TRP A 59 5.24 0.36 17.85
N GLU A 60 4.78 0.61 19.08
CA GLU A 60 4.31 -0.43 20.00
C GLU A 60 3.14 -1.23 19.42
N ASP A 61 2.24 -0.58 18.68
CA ASP A 61 1.08 -1.22 18.07
C ASP A 61 1.45 -2.00 16.80
N TYR A 62 2.45 -1.52 16.05
CA TYR A 62 2.74 -2.02 14.70
C TYR A 62 4.00 -2.86 14.59
N SER A 63 4.86 -2.93 15.61
CA SER A 63 6.15 -3.64 15.53
C SER A 63 5.98 -5.11 15.15
N ILE A 64 4.93 -5.78 15.63
CA ILE A 64 4.63 -7.19 15.32
C ILE A 64 4.20 -7.41 13.86
N MET A 65 3.76 -6.35 13.18
CA MET A 65 3.33 -6.39 11.78
C MET A 65 4.44 -5.96 10.81
N SER A 66 5.57 -5.47 11.33
CA SER A 66 6.69 -4.97 10.53
C SER A 66 7.63 -6.11 10.15
N HIS A 67 7.60 -6.58 8.91
CA HIS A 67 8.45 -7.69 8.45
C HIS A 67 9.46 -7.21 7.40
N ASP A 68 10.70 -7.68 7.51
CA ASP A 68 11.71 -7.52 6.47
C ASP A 68 11.52 -8.52 5.32
N SER A 69 12.40 -8.49 4.32
CA SER A 69 12.35 -9.40 3.17
C SER A 69 12.52 -10.88 3.52
N ASP A 70 13.10 -11.18 4.68
CA ASP A 70 13.31 -12.53 5.19
C ASP A 70 12.14 -13.00 6.07
N GLY A 71 11.14 -12.13 6.28
CA GLY A 71 9.98 -12.40 7.12
C GLY A 71 10.26 -12.26 8.61
N ASN A 72 11.37 -11.62 9.00
CA ASN A 72 11.65 -11.33 10.40
C ASN A 72 11.05 -9.99 10.81
N ASN A 73 10.64 -9.89 12.08
CA ASN A 73 10.20 -8.61 12.62
C ASN A 73 11.38 -7.65 12.78
N TYR A 74 11.19 -6.39 12.38
CA TYR A 74 12.17 -5.35 12.66
C TYR A 74 12.36 -5.16 14.17
N ARG A 75 13.62 -5.05 14.59
CA ARG A 75 13.98 -4.91 16.02
C ARG A 75 13.67 -3.53 16.60
N SER A 76 13.56 -2.52 15.75
CA SER A 76 13.29 -1.14 16.15
C SER A 76 12.65 -0.34 15.01
N SER A 77 11.94 0.72 15.38
CA SER A 77 11.39 1.69 14.42
C SER A 77 12.48 2.34 13.55
N ALA A 78 13.70 2.50 14.07
CA ALA A 78 14.83 3.02 13.32
C ALA A 78 15.32 2.05 12.23
N ASN A 79 15.34 0.74 12.50
CA ASN A 79 15.66 -0.27 11.48
C ASN A 79 14.59 -0.29 10.39
N TYR A 80 13.31 -0.27 10.79
CA TYR A 80 12.19 -0.20 9.87
C TYR A 80 12.26 1.06 8.97
N PHE A 81 12.50 2.23 9.57
CA PHE A 81 12.61 3.50 8.84
C PHE A 81 13.79 3.53 7.86
N SER A 82 14.90 2.87 8.20
CA SER A 82 16.07 2.84 7.31
C SER A 82 15.85 1.98 6.07
N ASP A 83 14.96 0.98 6.13
CA ASP A 83 14.66 0.10 5.00
C ASP A 83 13.49 0.60 4.14
N MET A 84 12.56 1.34 4.78
CA MET A 84 11.32 1.83 4.16
C MET A 84 11.44 3.24 3.58
#